data_AF-A0A562QX48-F1
#
_entry.id   AF-A0A562QX48-F1
#
_cell.length_a   1.000
_cell.length_b   1.000
_cell.length_c   1.000
_cell.angle_alpha   90.00
_cell.angle_beta   90.00
_cell.angle_gamma   90.00
#
_symmetry.space_group_name_H-M   'P 1'
#
loop_
_entity.id
_entity.type
_entity.pdbx_description
1 polymer ?
#
loop_
_entity_poly.entity_id
_entity_poly.type
_entity_poly.pdbx_seq_one_letter_code
_entity_poly.pdbx_strand_id
1 'polypeptide(L)'
;MKQPTGVKTIISQVFRYAISKDRTEQDPTQDLAGLLPTSKETHFPAVLDVAELGALLRALDGYTGSAVVASAARILPLLFCRPGELRAMA
;
A
#
# COMPACT_ATOMS: atom_id res chain seq x y z
N MET A 1 -18.06 -7.56 6.07
CA MET A 1 -17.50 -6.89 7.26
C MET A 1 -15.99 -6.74 7.05
N LYS A 2 -15.51 -5.55 6.72
CA LYS A 2 -14.10 -5.34 6.32
C LYS A 2 -13.22 -5.49 7.56
N GLN A 3 -12.38 -6.52 7.61
CA GLN A 3 -11.46 -6.69 8.73
C GLN A 3 -10.42 -5.56 8.70
N PRO A 4 -10.03 -4.98 9.84
CA PRO A 4 -9.06 -3.89 9.86
C PRO A 4 -7.68 -4.42 9.47
N THR A 5 -7.24 -4.13 8.25
CA THR A 5 -5.89 -4.42 7.75
C THR A 5 -4.87 -3.48 8.42
N GLY A 6 -4.65 -3.67 9.72
CA GLY A 6 -3.78 -2.85 10.56
C GLY A 6 -3.10 -3.66 11.68
N VAL A 7 -2.39 -2.98 12.57
CA VAL A 7 -1.54 -3.60 13.64
C VAL A 7 -2.30 -4.66 14.45
N LYS A 8 -3.60 -4.47 14.72
CA LYS A 8 -4.46 -5.47 15.36
C LYS A 8 -4.38 -6.84 14.67
N THR A 9 -4.48 -6.88 13.34
CA THR A 9 -4.47 -8.13 12.57
C THR A 9 -3.12 -8.83 12.69
N ILE A 10 -2.02 -8.07 12.67
CA ILE A 10 -0.67 -8.61 12.88
C ILE A 10 -0.56 -9.21 14.27
N ILE A 11 -1.00 -8.49 15.31
CA ILE A 11 -0.99 -8.98 16.69
C ILE A 11 -1.84 -10.26 16.81
N SER A 12 -3.05 -10.28 16.25
CA SER A 12 -3.91 -11.47 16.24
C SER A 12 -3.23 -12.68 15.57
N GLN A 13 -2.49 -12.47 14.48
CA GLN A 13 -1.72 -13.53 13.82
C GLN A 13 -0.60 -14.07 14.74
N VAL A 14 0.10 -13.18 15.45
CA VAL A 14 1.13 -13.57 16.42
C VAL A 14 0.54 -14.39 17.57
N PHE A 15 -0.60 -13.96 18.14
CA PHE A 15 -1.26 -14.70 19.22
C PHE A 15 -1.81 -16.05 18.73
N ARG A 16 -2.42 -16.11 17.54
CA ARG A 16 -2.84 -17.40 16.95
C ARG A 16 -1.68 -18.36 16.75
N TYR A 17 -0.51 -17.87 16.34
CA TYR A 17 0.69 -18.68 16.29
C TYR A 17 1.11 -19.16 17.69
N ALA A 18 1.09 -18.28 18.70
CA ALA A 18 1.45 -18.64 20.07
C ALA A 18 0.50 -19.68 20.69
N ILE A 19 -0.81 -19.62 20.40
CA ILE A 19 -1.80 -20.63 20.83
C ILE A 19 -1.46 -21.99 20.23
N SER A 20 -1.08 -22.07 18.95
CA SER A 20 -0.65 -23.33 18.32
C SER A 20 0.62 -23.95 18.93
N LYS A 21 1.34 -23.19 19.75
CA LYS A 21 2.56 -23.59 20.46
C LYS A 21 2.33 -23.72 21.96
N ASP A 22 1.07 -23.71 22.41
CA ASP A 22 0.68 -23.77 23.83
C ASP A 22 1.36 -22.69 24.71
N ARG A 23 1.73 -21.55 24.11
CA ARG A 23 2.37 -20.43 24.82
C ARG A 23 1.36 -19.47 25.45
N THR A 24 0.12 -19.52 24.98
CA THR A 24 -1.00 -18.71 25.45
C THR A 24 -2.29 -19.42 25.09
N GLU A 25 -3.34 -19.20 25.86
CA GLU A 25 -4.62 -19.88 25.70
C GLU A 25 -5.61 -19.06 24.84
N GLN A 26 -5.38 -17.74 24.70
CA GLN A 26 -6.34 -16.84 24.06
C GLN A 26 -5.67 -15.66 23.33
N ASP A 27 -6.35 -15.16 22.30
CA ASP A 27 -6.00 -13.94 21.59
C ASP A 27 -6.74 -12.72 22.20
N PRO A 28 -6.05 -11.80 22.90
CA PRO A 28 -6.66 -10.63 23.53
C PRO A 28 -7.13 -9.57 22.52
N THR A 29 -6.78 -9.69 21.23
CA THR A 29 -7.21 -8.73 20.22
C THR A 29 -8.68 -8.90 19.82
N GLN A 30 -9.32 -10.00 20.21
CA GLN A 30 -10.74 -10.24 19.96
C GLN A 30 -11.61 -9.17 20.64
N ASP A 31 -11.28 -8.82 21.88
CA ASP A 31 -11.99 -7.81 22.68
C ASP A 31 -11.87 -6.39 22.09
N LEU A 32 -10.86 -6.15 21.25
CA LEU A 32 -10.67 -4.89 20.54
C LEU A 32 -11.57 -4.76 19.30
N ALA A 33 -12.37 -5.76 18.97
CA ALA A 33 -13.31 -5.68 17.85
C ALA A 33 -14.41 -4.65 18.14
N GLY A 34 -14.60 -3.69 17.23
CA GLY A 34 -15.60 -2.61 17.41
C GLY A 34 -15.15 -1.45 18.31
N LEU A 35 -14.12 -1.64 19.14
CA LEU A 35 -13.53 -0.55 19.94
C LEU A 35 -12.58 0.33 19.13
N LEU A 36 -11.89 -0.26 18.15
CA LEU A 36 -10.97 0.50 17.30
C LEU A 36 -11.74 1.31 16.26
N PRO A 37 -11.42 2.61 16.09
CA PRO A 37 -12.02 3.42 15.04
C PRO A 37 -11.72 2.79 13.68
N THR A 38 -12.73 2.74 12.82
CA THR A 38 -12.56 2.23 11.46
C THR A 38 -11.65 3.19 10.68
N SER A 39 -10.66 2.64 9.98
CA SER A 39 -9.83 3.44 9.09
C SER A 39 -10.71 4.07 8.01
N LYS A 40 -10.61 5.39 7.84
CA LYS A 40 -11.22 6.06 6.69
C LYS A 40 -10.37 5.72 5.47
N GLU A 41 -10.89 4.85 4.61
CA GLU A 41 -10.22 4.52 3.38
C GLU A 41 -10.38 5.64 2.37
N THR A 42 -9.25 6.24 1.98
CA THR A 42 -9.19 7.08 0.79
C THR A 42 -8.79 6.17 -0.37
N HIS A 43 -9.71 5.95 -1.30
CA HIS A 43 -9.38 5.28 -2.56
C HIS A 43 -8.55 6.23 -3.42
N PHE A 44 -7.45 5.73 -3.98
CA PHE A 44 -6.65 6.41 -5.00
C PHE A 44 -6.98 5.77 -6.35
N PRO A 45 -8.12 6.13 -6.97
CA PRO A 45 -8.50 5.56 -8.26
C PRO A 45 -7.49 5.96 -9.33
N ALA A 46 -7.37 5.12 -10.36
CA ALA A 46 -6.61 5.48 -11.54
C ALA A 46 -7.21 6.74 -12.19
N VAL A 47 -6.35 7.59 -12.75
CA VAL A 47 -6.77 8.72 -13.57
C VAL A 47 -7.36 8.17 -14.86
N LEU A 48 -8.67 8.36 -15.06
CA LEU A 48 -9.40 7.86 -16.24
C LEU A 48 -9.69 8.97 -17.27
N ASP A 49 -9.66 10.23 -16.83
CA ASP A 49 -9.85 11.37 -17.72
C ASP A 49 -8.57 11.63 -18.54
N VAL A 50 -8.75 11.86 -19.83
CA VAL A 50 -7.63 12.03 -20.79
C VAL A 50 -6.88 13.34 -20.54
N ALA A 51 -7.57 14.40 -20.15
CA ALA A 51 -6.93 15.70 -19.89
C ALA A 51 -6.10 15.64 -18.59
N GLU A 52 -6.63 15.01 -17.55
CA GLU A 52 -5.92 14.75 -16.29
C GLU A 52 -4.71 13.83 -16.51
N LEU A 53 -4.85 12.76 -17.30
CA LEU A 53 -3.76 11.87 -17.65
C LEU A 53 -2.65 12.63 -18.41
N GLY A 54 -3.03 13.46 -19.38
CA GLY A 54 -2.08 14.30 -20.10
C GLY A 54 -1.33 15.27 -19.19
N ALA A 55 -2.01 15.85 -18.19
CA ALA A 55 -1.37 16.72 -17.19
C ALA A 55 -0.38 15.95 -16.31
N LEU A 56 -0.73 14.74 -15.89
CA LEU A 56 0.15 13.86 -15.12
C LEU A 56 1.42 13.50 -15.90
N LEU A 57 1.29 13.10 -17.17
CA LEU A 57 2.45 12.75 -18.00
C LEU A 57 3.40 13.94 -18.18
N ARG A 58 2.87 15.15 -18.43
CA ARG A 58 3.69 16.37 -18.51
C ARG A 58 4.39 16.70 -17.18
N ALA A 59 3.73 16.47 -16.05
CA ALA A 59 4.33 16.66 -14.74
C ALA A 59 5.48 15.66 -14.49
N LEU A 60 5.34 14.41 -14.93
CA LEU A 60 6.41 13.41 -14.87
C LEU A 60 7.61 13.79 -15.75
N ASP A 61 7.36 14.24 -16.98
CA ASP A 61 8.42 14.72 -17.88
C ASP A 61 9.13 15.98 -17.36
N GLY A 62 8.42 16.82 -16.61
CA GLY A 62 8.95 18.05 -16.00
C GLY A 62 9.74 17.86 -14.70
N TYR A 63 9.96 16.61 -14.25
CA TYR A 63 10.69 16.35 -13.01
C TYR A 63 12.17 16.76 -13.10
N THR A 64 12.59 17.68 -12.24
CA THR A 64 13.94 18.29 -12.23
C THR A 64 14.89 17.74 -11.16
N GLY A 65 14.52 16.63 -10.50
CA GLY A 65 15.38 16.00 -9.50
C GLY A 65 16.48 15.13 -10.11
N SER A 66 16.80 14.01 -9.45
CA SER A 66 17.89 13.14 -9.93
C SER A 66 17.61 12.56 -11.33
N ALA A 67 18.67 12.40 -12.14
CA ALA A 67 18.57 11.82 -13.48
C ALA A 67 17.99 10.39 -13.48
N VAL A 68 18.27 9.62 -12.42
CA VAL A 68 17.73 8.26 -12.23
C VAL A 68 16.21 8.31 -12.08
N VAL A 69 15.70 9.16 -11.19
CA VAL A 69 14.26 9.29 -10.96
C VAL A 69 13.56 9.90 -12.17
N ALA A 70 14.18 10.87 -12.86
CA ALA A 70 13.65 11.43 -14.10
C ALA A 70 13.49 10.35 -15.19
N SER A 71 14.49 9.49 -15.36
CA SER A 71 14.44 8.39 -16.33
C SER A 71 13.36 7.37 -15.95
N ALA A 72 13.28 7.00 -14.67
CA ALA A 72 12.26 6.09 -14.17
C ALA A 72 10.84 6.64 -14.35
N ALA A 73 10.63 7.94 -14.09
CA ALA A 73 9.34 8.62 -14.24
C ALA A 73 8.82 8.59 -15.68
N ARG A 74 9.72 8.59 -16.67
CA ARG A 74 9.38 8.49 -18.10
C ARG A 74 9.09 7.08 -18.56
N ILE A 75 9.75 6.08 -17.96
CA ILE A 75 9.60 4.66 -18.31
C ILE A 75 8.34 4.05 -17.67
N LEU A 76 8.02 4.46 -16.44
CA LEU A 76 6.93 3.87 -15.65
C LEU A 76 5.57 3.84 -16.39
N PRO A 77 5.12 4.92 -17.08
CA PRO A 77 3.86 4.92 -17.81
C PRO A 77 3.87 4.06 -19.08
N LEU A 78 5.04 3.70 -19.61
CA LEU A 78 5.17 2.86 -20.80
C LEU A 78 5.05 1.37 -20.46
N LEU A 79 5.55 0.98 -19.29
CA LEU A 79 5.57 -0.42 -18.84
C LEU A 79 4.41 -0.79 -17.93
N PHE A 80 3.75 0.19 -17.31
CA PHE A 80 2.70 0.00 -16.31
C PHE A 80 3.10 -0.93 -15.15
N CYS A 81 4.40 -1.06 -14.88
CA CYS A 81 4.92 -1.80 -13.73
C CYS A 81 4.83 -0.96 -12.46
N ARG A 82 4.98 -1.60 -11.29
CA ARG A 82 5.03 -0.85 -10.03
C ARG A 82 6.39 -0.17 -9.88
N PRO A 83 6.48 1.02 -9.24
CA PRO A 83 7.76 1.69 -9.03
C PRO A 83 8.82 0.83 -8.33
N GLY A 84 8.39 -0.06 -7.41
CA GLY A 84 9.30 -0.99 -6.73
C GLY A 84 9.88 -2.08 -7.65
N GLU A 85 9.11 -2.53 -8.64
CA GLU A 85 9.56 -3.52 -9.62
C GLU A 85 10.60 -2.89 -10.56
N LEU A 86 10.35 -1.67 -11.03
CA LEU A 86 11.30 -0.92 -11.85
C LEU A 86 12.65 -0.70 -11.13
N ARG A 87 12.62 -0.40 -9.83
CA ARG A 87 13.85 -0.25 -9.03
C ARG A 87 14.63 -1.55 -8.87
N ALA A 88 13.96 -2.70 -8.89
CA ALA A 88 14.62 -4.01 -8.77
C ALA A 88 15.24 -4.49 -10.10
N MET A 89 14.93 -3.84 -11.21
CA MET A 89 15.50 -4.12 -12.54
C MET A 89 16.78 -3.33 -12.83
N ALA A 90 16.99 -2.22 -12.11
CA ALA A 90 18.12 -1.30 -12.28
C ALA A 90 19.40 -1.81 -11.62
#